data_AF-A0A840ZF94-F1
#
_entry.id   AF-A0A840ZF94-F1
#
_cell.length_a   1.000
_cell.length_b   1.000
_cell.length_c   1.000
_cell.angle_alpha   90.00
_cell.angle_beta   90.00
_cell.angle_gamma   90.00
#
_symmetry.space_group_name_H-M   'P 1'
#
loop_
_entity.id
_entity.type
_entity.pdbx_description
1 polymer ?
#
loop_
_entity_poly.entity_id
_entity_poly.type
_entity_poly.pdbx_seq_one_letter_code
_entity_poly.pdbx_strand_id
1 'polypeptide(L)'
;MPEPLAGLISGMDRTLARLADQGGGRDDLHALRNHLSDICVLTEETPRILRAVDRLVAAGDRLGEAVLATRGRDWRAPRLVKARAALAALERTLAGARPSRIAIRLQRDW
;
A
#
# COMPACT_ATOMS: atom_id res chain seq x y z
N MET A 1 3.39 1.37 16.29
CA MET A 1 3.82 1.73 14.92
C MET A 1 3.86 3.24 14.85
N PRO A 2 4.89 3.83 14.24
CA PRO A 2 4.99 5.27 14.01
C PRO A 2 3.73 5.90 13.41
N GLU A 3 3.35 7.10 13.86
CA GLU A 3 2.19 7.84 13.32
C GLU A 3 2.27 8.05 11.79
N PRO A 4 3.42 8.43 11.19
CA PRO A 4 3.54 8.56 9.75
C PRO A 4 3.22 7.27 9.00
N LEU A 5 3.66 6.11 9.54
CA LEU A 5 3.40 4.82 8.94
C LEU A 5 1.92 4.40 9.11
N ALA A 6 1.32 4.68 10.28
CA ALA A 6 -0.11 4.45 10.51
C ALA A 6 -0.99 5.27 9.54
N GLY A 7 -0.61 6.53 9.28
CA GLY A 7 -1.25 7.39 8.30
C GLY A 7 -1.17 6.83 6.88
N LEU A 8 0.00 6.33 6.47
CA LEU A 8 0.19 5.69 5.16
C LEU A 8 -0.61 4.40 5.01
N ILE A 9 -0.62 3.53 6.04
CA ILE A 9 -1.44 2.30 6.05
C ILE A 9 -2.93 2.63 5.90
N SER A 10 -3.41 3.61 6.67
CA SER A 10 -4.79 4.07 6.58
C SER A 10 -5.11 4.67 5.20
N GLY A 11 -4.17 5.43 4.62
CA GLY A 11 -4.29 5.98 3.27
C GLY A 11 -4.36 4.91 2.18
N MET A 12 -3.56 3.85 2.32
CA MET A 12 -3.58 2.71 1.40
C MET A 12 -4.88 1.91 1.49
N ASP A 13 -5.40 1.63 2.69
CA ASP A 13 -6.68 0.90 2.81
C ASP A 13 -7.83 1.67 2.16
N ARG A 14 -7.91 3.00 2.40
CA ARG A 14 -8.87 3.88 1.72
C ARG A 14 -8.70 3.87 0.20
N THR A 15 -7.46 3.89 -0.27
CA THR A 15 -7.14 3.87 -1.71
C THR A 15 -7.51 2.53 -2.35
N LEU A 16 -7.28 1.40 -1.67
CA LEU A 16 -7.72 0.08 -2.14
C LEU A 16 -9.24 -0.03 -2.20
N ALA A 17 -9.95 0.53 -1.21
CA ALA A 17 -11.41 0.57 -1.22
C ALA A 17 -11.94 1.38 -2.41
N ARG A 18 -11.42 2.61 -2.61
CA ARG A 18 -11.78 3.47 -3.76
C ARG A 18 -11.46 2.80 -5.09
N LEU A 19 -10.31 2.15 -5.21
CA LEU A 19 -9.91 1.44 -6.41
C LEU A 19 -10.90 0.33 -6.78
N ALA A 20 -11.46 -0.39 -5.80
CA ALA A 20 -12.44 -1.44 -6.05
C ALA A 20 -13.85 -0.90 -6.39
N ASP A 21 -14.18 0.32 -5.98
CA ASP A 21 -15.46 0.97 -6.23
C ASP A 21 -15.66 1.39 -7.70
N GLN A 22 -16.87 1.85 -8.03
CA GLN A 22 -17.24 2.18 -9.42
C GLN A 22 -16.47 3.38 -9.99
N GLY A 23 -15.85 4.22 -9.14
CA GLY A 23 -15.02 5.36 -9.54
C GLY A 23 -13.51 5.10 -9.44
N GLY A 24 -13.09 3.90 -9.06
CA GLY A 24 -11.69 3.55 -8.94
C GLY A 24 -10.98 3.62 -10.29
N GLY A 25 -9.78 4.21 -10.30
CA GLY A 25 -9.09 4.48 -11.56
C GLY A 25 -7.57 4.47 -11.48
N ARG A 26 -6.96 4.97 -12.56
CA ARG A 26 -5.50 5.11 -12.67
C ARG A 26 -4.91 6.00 -11.59
N ASP A 27 -5.67 7.00 -11.15
CA ASP A 27 -5.25 7.93 -10.10
C ASP A 27 -5.15 7.24 -8.74
N ASP A 28 -6.07 6.32 -8.40
CA ASP A 28 -5.99 5.53 -7.17
C ASP A 28 -4.81 4.55 -7.21
N LEU A 29 -4.52 3.94 -8.37
CA LEU A 29 -3.31 3.13 -8.54
C LEU A 29 -2.05 3.96 -8.34
N HIS A 30 -2.03 5.18 -8.87
CA HIS A 30 -0.90 6.08 -8.70
C HIS A 30 -0.75 6.51 -7.23
N ALA A 31 -1.85 6.82 -6.54
CA ALA A 31 -1.85 7.13 -5.12
C ALA A 31 -1.33 5.96 -4.26
N LEU A 32 -1.73 4.72 -4.58
CA LEU A 32 -1.22 3.52 -3.89
C LEU A 32 0.30 3.38 -4.05
N ARG A 33 0.82 3.59 -5.27
CA ARG A 33 2.26 3.54 -5.55
C ARG A 33 3.03 4.65 -4.83
N ASN A 34 2.46 5.85 -4.74
CA ASN A 34 3.07 6.95 -4.00
C ASN A 34 3.18 6.62 -2.51
N HIS A 35 2.11 6.08 -1.88
CA HIS A 35 2.18 5.64 -0.48
C HIS A 35 3.23 4.55 -0.24
N LEU A 36 3.38 3.61 -1.18
CA LEU A 36 4.42 2.57 -1.10
C LEU A 36 5.83 3.15 -1.24
N SER A 37 6.00 4.15 -2.10
CA SER A 37 7.26 4.89 -2.21
C SER A 37 7.59 5.64 -0.92
N ASP A 38 6.61 6.30 -0.31
CA ASP A 38 6.77 6.98 0.98
C ASP A 38 7.21 6.01 2.09
N ILE A 39 6.66 4.79 2.13
CA ILE A 39 7.11 3.75 3.05
C ILE A 39 8.60 3.45 2.87
N CYS A 40 9.03 3.20 1.63
CA CYS A 40 10.43 2.89 1.33
C CYS A 40 11.35 4.06 1.70
N VAL A 41 10.90 5.31 1.53
CA VAL A 41 11.65 6.51 1.94
C VAL A 41 11.75 6.63 3.46
N LEU A 42 10.67 6.31 4.18
CA LEU A 42 10.60 6.51 5.63
C LEU A 42 11.23 5.36 6.43
N THR A 43 11.26 4.14 5.93
CA THR A 43 11.79 2.98 6.65
C THR A 43 13.22 2.65 6.25
N GLU A 44 14.01 2.13 7.18
CA GLU A 44 15.27 1.46 6.86
C GLU A 44 15.00 0.31 5.88
N GLU A 45 15.77 0.26 4.79
CA GLU A 45 15.59 -0.76 3.77
C GLU A 45 15.97 -2.14 4.32
N THR A 46 15.01 -3.06 4.31
CA THR A 46 15.25 -4.46 4.68
C THR A 46 14.63 -5.39 3.65
N PRO A 47 15.24 -6.57 3.40
CA PRO A 47 14.67 -7.56 2.47
C PRO A 47 13.25 -8.01 2.84
N ARG A 48 12.85 -7.86 4.11
CA ARG A 48 11.50 -8.20 4.57
C ARG A 48 10.48 -7.12 4.18
N ILE A 49 10.83 -5.84 4.36
CA ILE A 49 9.99 -4.70 3.97
C ILE A 49 9.82 -4.67 2.45
N LEU A 50 10.92 -4.79 1.69
CA LEU A 50 10.86 -4.82 0.22
C LEU A 50 9.92 -5.92 -0.29
N ARG A 51 10.07 -7.15 0.22
CA ARG A 51 9.18 -8.27 -0.15
C ARG A 51 7.71 -8.03 0.22
N ALA A 52 7.43 -7.32 1.31
CA ALA A 52 6.06 -6.97 1.70
C ALA A 52 5.48 -5.89 0.79
N VAL A 53 6.28 -4.89 0.43
CA VAL A 53 5.94 -3.85 -0.55
C VAL A 53 5.66 -4.47 -1.91
N ASP A 54 6.56 -5.30 -2.44
CA ASP A 54 6.41 -5.96 -3.75
C ASP A 54 5.12 -6.79 -3.83
N ARG A 55 4.77 -7.49 -2.74
CA ARG A 55 3.51 -8.24 -2.67
C ARG A 55 2.29 -7.32 -2.75
N LEU A 56 2.34 -6.17 -2.10
CA LEU A 56 1.26 -5.20 -2.16
C LEU A 56 1.17 -4.53 -3.54
N VAL A 57 2.31 -4.19 -4.17
CA VAL A 57 2.37 -3.71 -5.56
C VAL A 57 1.69 -4.72 -6.48
N ALA A 58 2.11 -5.99 -6.45
CA ALA A 58 1.55 -7.03 -7.32
C ALA A 58 0.05 -7.27 -7.07
N ALA A 59 -0.41 -7.16 -5.82
CA ALA A 59 -1.83 -7.28 -5.51
C ALA A 59 -2.65 -6.06 -5.97
N GLY A 60 -2.10 -4.86 -5.80
CA GLY A 60 -2.68 -3.60 -6.27
C GLY A 60 -2.77 -3.53 -7.79
N ASP A 61 -1.72 -3.91 -8.50
CA ASP A 61 -1.69 -3.94 -9.96
C ASP A 61 -2.76 -4.89 -10.52
N ARG A 62 -2.88 -6.10 -9.96
CA ARG A 62 -3.95 -7.05 -10.35
C ARG A 62 -5.35 -6.51 -10.10
N LEU A 63 -5.55 -5.78 -8.99
CA LEU A 63 -6.82 -5.11 -8.70
C LEU A 63 -7.07 -4.01 -9.73
N GLY A 64 -6.06 -3.19 -10.03
CA GLY A 64 -6.09 -2.16 -11.06
C GLY A 64 -6.44 -2.67 -12.45
N GLU A 65 -5.80 -3.76 -12.88
CA GLU A 65 -6.10 -4.44 -14.14
C GLU A 65 -7.58 -4.86 -14.22
N ALA A 66 -8.14 -5.41 -13.14
CA ALA A 66 -9.54 -5.81 -13.10
C ALA A 66 -10.51 -4.61 -13.16
N VAL A 67 -10.11 -3.48 -12.60
CA VAL A 67 -10.88 -2.23 -12.63
C VAL A 67 -10.88 -1.64 -14.04
N LEU A 68 -9.69 -1.57 -14.67
CA LEU A 68 -9.50 -1.03 -16.02
C LEU A 68 -10.08 -1.92 -17.13
N ALA A 69 -10.10 -3.24 -16.94
CA ALA A 69 -10.60 -4.18 -17.95
C ALA A 69 -12.13 -4.12 -18.17
N THR A 70 -12.88 -3.27 -17.45
CA THR A 70 -14.36 -3.14 -17.52
C THR A 70 -15.13 -4.45 -17.35
N ARG A 71 -14.48 -5.51 -16.87
CA ARG A 71 -15.12 -6.78 -16.52
C ARG A 71 -15.84 -6.58 -15.19
N GLY A 72 -17.09 -7.04 -15.10
CA GLY A 72 -18.04 -6.75 -14.00
C GLY A 72 -17.53 -7.01 -12.57
N ARG A 73 -18.34 -6.60 -11.58
CA ARG A 73 -17.98 -6.55 -10.15
C ARG A 73 -17.40 -7.85 -9.56
N ASP A 74 -17.74 -9.01 -10.12
CA ASP A 74 -17.37 -10.32 -9.59
C ASP A 74 -15.85 -10.55 -9.50
N TRP A 75 -15.06 -9.91 -10.36
CA TRP A 75 -13.61 -10.07 -10.37
C TRP A 75 -12.88 -9.15 -9.37
N ARG A 76 -13.54 -8.07 -8.91
CA ARG A 76 -12.93 -7.05 -8.04
C ARG A 76 -12.86 -7.52 -6.58
N ALA A 77 -13.92 -8.13 -6.07
CA ALA A 77 -14.00 -8.52 -4.67
C ALA A 77 -12.87 -9.50 -4.24
N PRO A 78 -12.57 -10.59 -4.98
CA PRO A 78 -11.46 -11.49 -4.61
C PRO A 78 -10.09 -10.81 -4.67
N ARG A 79 -9.90 -9.83 -5.56
CA ARG A 79 -8.63 -9.08 -5.70
C ARG A 79 -8.45 -8.05 -4.59
N LEU A 80 -9.53 -7.37 -4.21
CA LEU A 80 -9.54 -6.48 -3.05
C LEU A 80 -9.18 -7.25 -1.77
N VAL A 81 -9.72 -8.45 -1.57
CA VAL A 81 -9.36 -9.30 -0.43
C VAL A 81 -7.87 -9.62 -0.43
N LYS A 82 -7.30 -9.99 -1.59
CA LYS A 82 -5.84 -10.25 -1.71
C LYS A 82 -5.00 -9.00 -1.44
N ALA A 83 -5.42 -7.84 -1.93
CA ALA A 83 -4.71 -6.58 -1.70
C ALA A 83 -4.76 -6.16 -0.22
N ARG A 84 -5.91 -6.29 0.44
CA ARG A 84 -6.04 -6.05 1.89
C ARG A 84 -5.22 -7.03 2.72
N ALA A 85 -5.17 -8.30 2.33
CA ALA A 85 -4.31 -9.28 3.00
C ALA A 85 -2.82 -8.93 2.87
N ALA A 86 -2.40 -8.43 1.69
CA ALA A 86 -1.04 -7.94 1.47
C ALA A 86 -0.76 -6.67 2.31
N LEU A 87 -1.71 -5.75 2.41
CA LEU A 87 -1.61 -4.55 3.24
C LEU A 87 -1.46 -4.92 4.73
N ALA A 88 -2.27 -5.84 5.25
CA ALA A 88 -2.14 -6.32 6.63
C ALA A 88 -0.80 -7.02 6.89
N ALA A 89 -0.23 -7.70 5.88
CA ALA A 89 1.09 -8.29 5.99
C ALA A 89 2.21 -7.23 6.00
N LEU A 90 2.05 -6.16 5.23
CA LEU A 90 2.94 -4.99 5.23
C LEU A 90 2.88 -4.29 6.59
N GLU A 91 1.69 -3.99 7.12
CA GLU A 91 1.50 -3.38 8.44
C GLU A 91 2.22 -4.16 9.55
N ARG A 92 2.02 -5.49 9.62
CA ARG A 92 2.73 -6.34 10.58
C ARG A 92 4.25 -6.30 10.41
N THR A 93 4.73 -6.11 9.19
CA THR A 93 6.16 -6.00 8.90
C THR A 93 6.72 -4.65 9.34
N LEU A 94 5.93 -3.58 9.19
CA LEU A 94 6.31 -2.22 9.60
C LEU A 94 6.29 -2.00 11.11
N ALA A 95 5.55 -2.80 11.86
CA ALA A 95 5.51 -2.71 13.32
C ALA A 95 6.89 -2.83 14.00
N GLY A 96 7.85 -3.52 13.35
CA GLY A 96 9.24 -3.64 13.80
C GLY A 96 10.24 -2.87 12.95
N ALA A 97 9.78 -1.95 12.09
CA ALA A 97 10.67 -1.17 11.23
C ALA A 97 11.45 -0.11 12.01
N ARG A 98 12.63 0.21 11.51
CA ARG A 98 13.45 1.33 11.97
C ARG A 98 13.32 2.50 11.00
N PRO A 99 13.49 3.75 11.47
CA PRO A 99 13.46 4.91 10.60
C PRO A 99 14.64 4.90 9.64
N SER A 100 14.44 5.36 8.42
CA SER A 100 15.54 5.69 7.52
C SER A 100 16.28 6.94 8.01
N ARG A 101 17.48 7.19 7.45
CA ARG A 101 18.20 8.47 7.68
C ARG A 101 17.38 9.68 7.24
N ILE A 102 16.52 9.53 6.23
CA ILE A 102 15.65 10.61 5.74
C ILE A 102 14.55 10.88 6.77
N ALA A 103 13.90 9.84 7.29
CA ALA A 103 12.87 9.99 8.33
C ALA A 103 13.41 10.71 9.57
N ILE A 104 14.62 10.35 10.02
CA ILE A 104 15.30 11.02 11.14
C ILE A 104 15.52 12.51 10.83
N ARG A 105 16.04 12.85 9.64
CA ARG A 105 16.30 14.24 9.24
C ARG A 105 15.03 15.07 9.12
N LEU A 106 13.92 14.46 8.73
CA LEU A 106 12.62 15.13 8.59
C LEU A 106 11.92 15.36 9.94
N GLN A 107 12.53 14.96 11.08
CA GLN A 107 11.94 15.03 12.42
C GLN A 107 10.50 14.50 12.45
N ARG A 108 10.24 13.45 11.67
CA ARG A 108 8.95 12.77 11.71
C ARG A 108 8.88 12.04 13.04
N ASP A 109 7.79 12.24 13.77
CA ASP A 109 7.49 11.51 15.00
C ASP A 109 7.43 10.02 14.68
N TRP A 110 8.58 9.36 14.81
CA TRP A 110 8.74 7.94 14.59
C TRP A 110 8.17 7.18 15.80
#